data_AF-A0A7C8KEN9-F1
#
_entry.id   AF-A0A7C8KEN9-F1
#
_cell.length_a   1.000
_cell.length_b   1.000
_cell.length_c   1.000
_cell.angle_alpha   90.00
_cell.angle_beta   90.00
_cell.angle_gamma   90.00
#
_symmetry.space_group_name_H-M   'P 1'
#
loop_
_entity.id
_entity.type
_entity.pdbx_description
1 polymer ?
#
loop_
_entity_poly.entity_id
_entity_poly.type
_entity_poly.pdbx_seq_one_letter_code
_entity_poly.pdbx_strand_id
1 'polypeptide(L)'
;MTSHSVIIVGNPSGAFPAILSKLSTLSKKNTFSFAIVLGNLFPSPESLSDDTISSISSLLRGGIEVPFPVYFTLGTYPFPDSIQDKIDNNAGEVCENLFFLGKRSTLTTSDGVKIVTLGGRLDPTLSGASEEQKFPFYSEQDASALRGANFADILVTGDWPEGVSNGSKVSMSSETQELQKGANKPVQRLAQTLRPRYHIVSGGGGFYEREPYKNEVREKDGQDASELVTRFIALADYGNEAKAKWMYAFKLDISTPSTTIPPNCTASPYTPYQKRPPPQQQSNFFWGDQSNEHHHGGHRNKRQRYDKPPPPGPDSCFFCLSNPNIQKHLITSIGSAAYLTTAKGPLTTNLVNAEVSFPGHVLIIPFEHTPTLQGIQDPETLEATVGEMGRYRAALGKMYGSFGCGIVTFEVVRRMGVHPHWQAVPVGKAFIKRVKETFEELAKEEAAIEGTEEREADEKEEGDFFRVWIKNPEEDKEEVLLMKLKDRTRFDLQFGRKVLGKVFGLEDRVNWKDCAQEVEDEIRDAEAFKKAFKEFDFSLDDE
;
A
#
# COMPACT_ATOMS: atom_id res chain seq x y z
N MET A 1 -24.03 28.03 -14.93
CA MET A 1 -22.60 28.36 -14.76
C MET A 1 -22.37 28.64 -13.30
N THR A 2 -21.85 27.67 -12.55
CA THR A 2 -21.56 27.82 -11.12
C THR A 2 -20.07 28.11 -10.99
N SER A 3 -19.74 29.40 -10.96
CA SER A 3 -18.37 29.91 -10.72
C SER A 3 -18.24 30.24 -9.25
N HIS A 4 -17.32 29.59 -8.54
CA HIS A 4 -17.12 29.76 -7.11
C HIS A 4 -15.84 30.56 -6.85
N SER A 5 -15.94 31.66 -6.11
CA SER A 5 -14.78 32.43 -5.67
C SER A 5 -14.20 31.80 -4.41
N VAL A 6 -13.01 31.22 -4.50
CA VAL A 6 -12.33 30.53 -3.40
C VAL A 6 -11.11 31.33 -2.99
N ILE A 7 -10.88 31.43 -1.67
CA ILE A 7 -9.65 32.01 -1.12
C ILE A 7 -8.87 30.98 -0.31
N ILE A 8 -7.57 30.93 -0.55
CA ILE A 8 -6.65 30.03 0.14
C ILE A 8 -5.69 30.89 0.95
N VAL A 9 -5.47 30.49 2.19
CA VAL A 9 -4.59 31.15 3.13
C VAL A 9 -3.51 30.17 3.55
N GLY A 10 -2.24 30.57 3.44
CA GLY A 10 -1.10 29.82 3.94
C GLY A 10 -1.11 29.66 5.46
N ASN A 11 -0.06 29.05 6.00
CA ASN A 11 0.03 28.71 7.41
C ASN A 11 -0.02 29.97 8.31
N PRO A 12 -1.01 30.13 9.20
CA PRO A 12 -1.10 31.28 10.10
C PRO A 12 -0.09 31.31 11.24
N SER A 13 0.58 30.19 11.53
CA SER A 13 1.45 30.00 12.69
C SER A 13 0.79 30.43 14.02
N GLY A 14 -0.49 30.09 14.19
CA GLY A 14 -1.27 30.44 15.38
C GLY A 14 -1.91 31.84 15.39
N ALA A 15 -1.68 32.68 14.37
CA ALA A 15 -2.20 34.04 14.30
C ALA A 15 -3.68 34.12 13.83
N PHE A 16 -4.56 33.24 14.31
CA PHE A 16 -5.95 33.16 13.85
C PHE A 16 -6.77 34.47 13.94
N PRO A 17 -6.64 35.35 14.97
CA PRO A 17 -7.45 36.57 15.03
C PRO A 17 -7.15 37.51 13.86
N ALA A 18 -5.87 37.62 13.48
CA ALA A 18 -5.44 38.45 12.38
C ALA A 18 -5.92 37.90 11.03
N ILE A 19 -5.90 36.58 10.85
CA ILE A 19 -6.39 35.92 9.63
C ILE A 19 -7.90 36.10 9.47
N LEU A 20 -8.69 35.80 10.52
CA LEU A 20 -10.15 35.91 10.46
C LEU A 20 -10.59 37.36 10.24
N SER A 21 -9.95 38.32 10.90
CA SER A 21 -10.21 39.75 10.69
C SER A 21 -9.91 40.21 9.25
N LYS A 22 -8.82 39.71 8.65
CA LYS A 22 -8.49 39.97 7.24
C LYS A 22 -9.51 39.35 6.30
N LEU A 23 -9.94 38.10 6.55
CA LEU A 23 -10.99 37.46 5.76
C LEU A 23 -12.31 38.24 5.84
N SER A 24 -12.69 38.75 7.02
CA SER A 24 -13.86 39.62 7.19
C SER A 24 -13.73 40.96 6.47
N THR A 25 -12.53 41.53 6.42
CA THR A 25 -12.28 42.75 5.64
C THR A 25 -12.37 42.49 4.13
N LEU A 26 -11.91 41.32 3.68
CA LEU A 26 -11.92 40.93 2.27
C LEU A 26 -13.33 40.55 1.79
N SER A 27 -14.15 39.90 2.62
CA SER A 27 -15.53 39.54 2.28
C SER A 27 -16.43 40.76 2.05
N LYS A 28 -16.13 41.89 2.71
CA LYS A 28 -16.84 43.16 2.47
C LYS A 28 -16.62 43.71 1.06
N LYS A 29 -15.49 43.38 0.42
CA LYS A 29 -15.13 43.87 -0.92
C LYS A 29 -15.42 42.86 -2.01
N ASN A 30 -15.37 41.57 -1.70
CA ASN A 30 -15.51 40.48 -2.65
C ASN A 30 -16.40 39.38 -2.06
N THR A 31 -17.26 38.78 -2.87
CA THR A 31 -18.06 37.62 -2.46
C THR A 31 -17.23 36.34 -2.63
N PHE A 32 -16.98 35.63 -1.53
CA PHE A 32 -16.31 34.33 -1.50
C PHE A 32 -17.32 33.23 -1.14
N SER A 33 -17.21 32.07 -1.79
CA SER A 33 -17.99 30.89 -1.46
C SER A 33 -17.48 30.24 -0.17
N PHE A 34 -16.15 30.05 -0.06
CA PHE A 34 -15.49 29.53 1.13
C PHE A 34 -13.99 29.89 1.13
N ALA A 35 -13.35 29.73 2.29
CA ALA A 35 -11.91 29.82 2.47
C ALA A 35 -11.31 28.47 2.86
N ILE A 36 -10.04 28.23 2.50
CA ILE A 36 -9.24 27.13 3.05
C ILE A 36 -7.98 27.71 3.69
N VAL A 37 -7.73 27.36 4.94
CA VAL A 37 -6.53 27.73 5.70
C VAL A 37 -5.60 26.53 5.89
N LEU A 38 -4.34 26.68 5.48
CA LEU A 38 -3.36 25.59 5.42
C LEU A 38 -2.61 25.40 6.74
N GLY A 39 -3.06 24.47 7.58
CA GLY A 39 -2.34 24.05 8.79
C GLY A 39 -2.26 25.09 9.91
N ASN A 40 -1.94 24.66 11.13
CA ASN A 40 -1.50 25.49 12.27
C ASN A 40 -2.30 26.80 12.48
N LEU A 41 -3.63 26.76 12.31
CA LEU A 41 -4.48 27.94 12.52
C LEU A 41 -4.37 28.45 13.96
N PHE A 42 -4.39 27.52 14.91
CA PHE A 42 -4.20 27.77 16.34
C PHE A 42 -2.73 27.57 16.75
N PRO A 43 -2.23 28.23 17.81
CA PRO A 43 -0.88 28.01 18.32
C PRO A 43 -0.73 26.59 18.90
N SER A 44 0.52 26.17 19.10
CA SER A 44 0.79 24.89 19.76
C SER A 44 0.41 24.95 21.25
N PRO A 45 -0.01 23.82 21.87
CA PRO A 45 -0.31 23.78 23.30
C PRO A 45 0.84 24.28 24.19
N GLU A 46 2.08 24.08 23.74
CA GLU A 46 3.30 24.48 24.45
C GLU A 46 3.60 25.99 24.36
N SER A 47 3.04 26.69 23.37
CA SER A 47 3.26 28.13 23.13
C SER A 47 2.06 29.00 23.50
N LEU A 48 1.09 28.45 24.24
CA LEU A 48 -0.10 29.17 24.67
C LEU A 48 0.25 30.29 25.65
N SER A 49 -0.05 31.52 25.24
CA SER A 49 -0.04 32.70 26.11
C SER A 49 -1.45 33.01 26.63
N ASP A 50 -1.54 33.69 27.78
CA ASP A 50 -2.82 34.09 28.39
C ASP A 50 -3.70 34.93 27.44
N ASP A 51 -3.08 35.81 26.65
CA ASP A 51 -3.76 36.61 25.63
C ASP A 51 -4.40 35.73 24.55
N THR A 52 -3.71 34.66 24.16
CA THR A 52 -4.21 33.73 23.13
C THR A 52 -5.32 32.85 23.66
N ILE A 53 -5.25 32.42 24.92
CA ILE A 53 -6.33 31.69 25.60
C ILE A 53 -7.59 32.57 25.68
N SER A 54 -7.43 33.86 25.98
CA SER A 54 -8.55 34.82 25.97
C SER A 54 -9.17 34.98 24.57
N SER A 55 -8.32 34.98 23.53
CA SER A 55 -8.74 35.11 22.14
C SER A 55 -9.48 33.85 21.66
N ILE A 56 -9.01 32.66 22.05
CA ILE A 56 -9.69 31.38 21.77
C ILE A 56 -11.05 31.36 22.48
N SER A 57 -11.10 31.76 23.75
CA SER A 57 -12.35 31.85 24.49
C SER A 57 -13.33 32.83 23.84
N SER A 58 -12.84 33.93 23.29
CA SER A 58 -13.65 34.90 22.56
C SER A 58 -14.18 34.33 21.25
N LEU A 59 -13.35 33.59 20.49
CA LEU A 59 -13.77 32.89 19.28
C LEU A 59 -14.89 31.88 19.57
N LEU A 60 -14.71 31.04 20.59
CA LEU A 60 -15.69 30.00 20.96
C LEU A 60 -17.03 30.58 21.46
N ARG A 61 -17.03 31.82 21.95
CA ARG A 61 -18.22 32.57 22.36
C ARG A 61 -18.85 33.40 21.23
N GLY A 62 -18.28 33.36 20.01
CA GLY A 62 -18.75 34.14 18.87
C GLY A 62 -18.34 35.61 18.89
N GLY A 63 -17.35 35.99 19.71
CA GLY A 63 -16.79 37.35 19.74
C GLY A 63 -15.92 37.69 18.53
N ILE A 64 -15.48 36.67 17.77
CA ILE A 64 -14.78 36.84 16.49
C ILE A 64 -15.70 36.32 15.39
N GLU A 65 -16.15 37.23 14.53
CA GLU A 65 -17.08 36.91 13.44
C GLU A 65 -16.36 36.21 12.28
N VAL A 66 -16.93 35.11 11.82
CA VAL A 66 -16.48 34.36 10.63
C VAL A 66 -17.59 34.46 9.56
N PRO A 67 -17.45 35.36 8.57
CA PRO A 67 -18.58 35.80 7.74
C PRO A 67 -19.01 34.84 6.63
N PHE A 68 -18.23 33.80 6.36
CA PHE A 68 -18.50 32.78 5.36
C PHE A 68 -17.73 31.51 5.71
N PRO A 69 -18.06 30.33 5.16
CA PRO A 69 -17.41 29.07 5.53
C PRO A 69 -15.88 29.11 5.38
N VAL A 70 -15.16 28.87 6.47
CA VAL A 70 -13.71 28.75 6.54
C VAL A 70 -13.37 27.32 6.94
N TYR A 71 -12.71 26.62 6.03
CA TYR A 71 -12.18 25.29 6.28
C TYR A 71 -10.71 25.38 6.67
N PHE A 72 -10.25 24.62 7.64
CA PHE A 72 -8.83 24.56 8.00
C PHE A 72 -8.33 23.13 8.10
N THR A 73 -7.04 22.95 7.77
CA THR A 73 -6.38 21.64 7.79
C THR A 73 -5.49 21.48 9.01
N LEU A 74 -5.12 20.23 9.29
CA LEU A 74 -4.12 19.90 10.29
C LEU A 74 -2.73 20.35 9.82
N GLY A 75 -1.93 20.90 10.74
CA GLY A 75 -0.57 21.33 10.46
C GLY A 75 0.47 20.41 11.09
N THR A 76 1.51 20.99 11.71
CA THR A 76 2.68 20.27 12.20
C THR A 76 2.62 19.87 13.67
N TYR A 77 1.65 20.41 14.42
CA TYR A 77 1.47 20.16 15.86
C TYR A 77 -0.01 19.99 16.19
N PRO A 78 -0.37 19.34 17.32
CA PRO A 78 -1.76 19.14 17.74
C PRO A 78 -2.43 20.45 18.18
N PHE A 79 -3.77 20.49 18.17
CA PHE A 79 -4.54 21.66 18.61
C PHE A 79 -4.58 21.82 20.14
N PRO A 80 -4.88 23.00 20.68
CA PRO A 80 -5.20 23.17 22.10
C PRO A 80 -6.44 22.36 22.53
N ASP A 81 -6.46 21.85 23.76
CA ASP A 81 -7.52 20.96 24.28
C ASP A 81 -8.94 21.54 24.11
N SER A 82 -9.11 22.83 24.42
CA SER A 82 -10.40 23.54 24.24
C SER A 82 -10.94 23.52 22.80
N ILE A 83 -10.06 23.50 21.81
CA ILE A 83 -10.43 23.39 20.39
C ILE A 83 -10.67 21.92 20.03
N GLN A 84 -9.86 20.99 20.56
CA GLN A 84 -10.05 19.56 20.34
C GLN A 84 -11.42 19.09 20.84
N ASP A 85 -11.79 19.48 22.06
CA ASP A 85 -13.09 19.13 22.65
C ASP A 85 -14.26 19.64 21.80
N LYS A 86 -14.13 20.84 21.23
CA LYS A 86 -15.16 21.42 20.36
C LYS A 86 -15.30 20.66 19.04
N ILE A 87 -14.17 20.31 18.42
CA ILE A 87 -14.14 19.51 17.19
C ILE A 87 -14.82 18.15 17.41
N ASP A 88 -14.59 17.50 18.54
CA ASP A 88 -15.18 16.20 18.86
C ASP A 88 -16.68 16.26 19.10
N ASN A 89 -17.12 17.25 19.87
CA ASN A 89 -18.52 17.37 20.25
C ASN A 89 -19.40 17.85 19.09
N ASN A 90 -18.83 18.56 18.11
CA ASN A 90 -19.57 19.21 17.03
C ASN A 90 -19.18 18.71 15.62
N ALA A 91 -18.74 17.46 15.49
CA ALA A 91 -18.44 16.82 14.20
C ALA A 91 -17.51 17.65 13.27
N GLY A 92 -16.50 18.32 13.86
CA GLY A 92 -15.54 19.14 13.12
C GLY A 92 -15.80 20.66 13.14
N GLU A 93 -16.93 21.14 13.67
CA GLU A 93 -17.22 22.58 13.75
C GLU A 93 -16.68 23.20 15.05
N VAL A 94 -15.83 24.23 14.93
CA VAL A 94 -15.26 24.94 16.09
C VAL A 94 -16.19 26.06 16.55
N CYS A 95 -16.66 26.85 15.60
CA CYS A 95 -17.66 27.90 15.77
C CYS A 95 -18.41 28.09 14.45
N GLU A 96 -19.44 28.94 14.43
CA GLU A 96 -20.22 29.23 13.23
C GLU A 96 -19.30 29.58 12.05
N ASN A 97 -19.48 28.89 10.94
CA ASN A 97 -18.68 29.01 9.72
C ASN A 97 -17.18 28.64 9.82
N LEU A 98 -16.72 27.96 10.89
CA LEU A 98 -15.34 27.51 11.02
C LEU A 98 -15.25 25.98 11.21
N PHE A 99 -14.74 25.28 10.19
CA PHE A 99 -14.79 23.82 10.10
C PHE A 99 -13.39 23.21 9.94
N PHE A 100 -13.12 22.17 10.73
CA PHE A 100 -11.93 21.34 10.60
C PHE A 100 -12.13 20.27 9.53
N LEU A 101 -11.22 20.20 8.55
CA LEU A 101 -11.30 19.20 7.48
C LEU A 101 -10.83 17.80 7.90
N GLY A 102 -10.21 17.62 9.06
CA GLY A 102 -9.62 16.33 9.44
C GLY A 102 -8.23 16.12 8.84
N LYS A 103 -7.54 15.07 9.32
CA LYS A 103 -6.27 14.60 8.76
C LYS A 103 -6.46 14.00 7.38
N ARG A 104 -7.41 13.08 7.22
CA ARG A 104 -7.78 12.47 5.94
C ARG A 104 -9.28 12.62 5.71
N SER A 105 -9.67 13.36 4.68
CA SER A 105 -11.09 13.53 4.37
C SER A 105 -11.37 13.78 2.90
N THR A 106 -12.61 13.49 2.51
CA THR A 106 -13.19 13.91 1.24
C THR A 106 -14.49 14.63 1.57
N LEU A 107 -14.50 15.95 1.40
CA LEU A 107 -15.65 16.81 1.63
C LEU A 107 -16.21 17.28 0.29
N THR A 108 -17.52 17.21 0.11
CA THR A 108 -18.19 17.92 -0.99
C THR A 108 -18.94 19.08 -0.36
N THR A 109 -18.62 20.32 -0.76
CA THR A 109 -19.31 21.51 -0.24
C THR A 109 -20.75 21.53 -0.74
N SER A 110 -21.62 22.33 -0.10
CA SER A 110 -23.00 22.59 -0.56
C SER A 110 -23.06 23.07 -2.02
N ASP A 111 -21.98 23.73 -2.43
CA ASP A 111 -21.75 24.30 -3.74
C ASP A 111 -21.28 23.26 -4.79
N GLY A 112 -21.08 22.01 -4.39
CA GLY A 112 -20.67 20.91 -5.27
C GLY A 112 -19.16 20.81 -5.51
N VAL A 113 -18.33 21.59 -4.80
CA VAL A 113 -16.86 21.50 -4.91
C VAL A 113 -16.36 20.32 -4.10
N LYS A 114 -15.61 19.42 -4.73
CA LYS A 114 -15.01 18.27 -4.06
C LYS A 114 -13.60 18.58 -3.57
N ILE A 115 -13.44 18.65 -2.26
CA ILE A 115 -12.18 18.92 -1.56
C ILE A 115 -11.66 17.62 -0.96
N VAL A 116 -10.42 17.25 -1.31
CA VAL A 116 -9.73 16.12 -0.67
C VAL A 116 -8.57 16.66 0.15
N THR A 117 -8.48 16.22 1.40
CA THR A 117 -7.51 16.75 2.36
C THR A 117 -6.64 15.63 2.92
N LEU A 118 -5.32 15.86 2.92
CA LEU A 118 -4.32 15.07 3.63
C LEU A 118 -3.44 16.01 4.47
N GLY A 119 -3.86 16.28 5.70
CA GLY A 119 -3.14 17.12 6.66
C GLY A 119 -2.06 16.36 7.44
N GLY A 120 -1.14 17.09 8.06
CA GLY A 120 -0.03 16.52 8.82
C GLY A 120 1.23 16.22 7.98
N ARG A 121 2.18 15.51 8.59
CA ARG A 121 3.45 15.05 8.01
C ARG A 121 3.52 13.54 7.91
N LEU A 122 4.22 13.02 6.92
CA LEU A 122 4.46 11.58 6.81
C LEU A 122 5.33 11.11 7.97
N ASP A 123 4.84 10.13 8.72
CA ASP A 123 5.65 9.36 9.67
C ASP A 123 5.78 7.92 9.16
N PRO A 124 6.98 7.50 8.71
CA PRO A 124 7.21 6.17 8.17
C PRO A 124 7.19 5.08 9.24
N THR A 125 7.18 5.43 10.53
CA THR A 125 7.11 4.46 11.64
C THR A 125 5.68 4.06 12.00
N LEU A 126 4.68 4.81 11.53
CA LEU A 126 3.27 4.50 11.74
C LEU A 126 2.79 3.42 10.78
N SER A 127 2.52 2.23 11.33
CA SER A 127 1.87 1.12 10.63
C SER A 127 0.35 1.18 10.81
N GLY A 128 -0.41 1.11 9.72
CA GLY A 128 -1.88 1.18 9.74
C GLY A 128 -2.46 2.55 9.32
N ALA A 129 -3.71 2.58 8.88
CA ALA A 129 -4.46 3.83 8.73
C ALA A 129 -4.81 4.35 10.12
N SER A 130 -4.32 5.53 10.49
CA SER A 130 -4.52 6.05 11.83
C SER A 130 -6.01 6.37 12.05
N GLU A 131 -6.56 5.87 13.15
CA GLU A 131 -7.94 6.18 13.57
C GLU A 131 -8.07 7.64 14.03
N GLU A 132 -6.96 8.23 14.49
CA GLU A 132 -6.95 9.55 15.08
C GLU A 132 -6.71 10.67 14.06
N GLN A 133 -7.79 11.38 13.72
CA GLN A 133 -7.81 12.45 12.71
C GLN A 133 -7.10 13.75 13.12
N LYS A 134 -6.54 13.82 14.33
CA LYS A 134 -6.01 15.05 14.94
C LYS A 134 -4.50 15.02 15.17
N PHE A 135 -3.90 13.83 15.13
CA PHE A 135 -2.46 13.70 15.25
C PHE A 135 -1.79 14.27 14.00
N PRO A 136 -0.76 15.13 14.13
CA PRO A 136 -0.13 15.83 13.01
C PRO A 136 0.70 14.92 12.10
N PHE A 137 0.50 13.60 12.17
CA PHE A 137 1.20 12.59 11.41
C PHE A 137 0.23 11.67 10.67
N TYR A 138 0.54 11.38 9.42
CA TYR A 138 -0.19 10.43 8.57
C TYR A 138 0.72 9.28 8.12
N SER A 139 0.13 8.11 7.87
CA SER A 139 0.84 6.94 7.32
C SER A 139 0.68 6.84 5.79
N GLU A 140 1.46 5.97 5.14
CA GLU A 140 1.26 5.71 3.70
C GLU A 140 -0.15 5.18 3.37
N GLN A 141 -0.77 4.47 4.31
CA GLN A 141 -2.12 3.95 4.17
C GLN A 141 -3.17 5.06 4.21
N ASP A 142 -2.98 6.10 5.04
CA ASP A 142 -3.88 7.27 5.08
C ASP A 142 -3.93 7.98 3.72
N ALA A 143 -2.77 8.20 3.09
CA ALA A 143 -2.69 8.76 1.74
C ALA A 143 -3.29 7.82 0.69
N SER A 144 -3.11 6.50 0.86
CA SER A 144 -3.63 5.48 -0.05
C SER A 144 -5.15 5.36 0.01
N ALA A 145 -5.77 5.51 1.18
CA ALA A 145 -7.22 5.45 1.36
C ALA A 145 -7.96 6.55 0.58
N LEU A 146 -7.37 7.75 0.49
CA LEU A 146 -7.94 8.88 -0.24
C LEU A 146 -7.99 8.66 -1.76
N ARG A 147 -7.25 7.68 -2.30
CA ARG A 147 -7.31 7.32 -3.72
C ARG A 147 -8.69 6.83 -4.16
N GLY A 148 -9.49 6.28 -3.24
CA GLY A 148 -10.87 5.86 -3.51
C GLY A 148 -11.79 7.00 -3.97
N ALA A 149 -11.41 8.26 -3.74
CA ALA A 149 -12.16 9.41 -4.21
C ALA A 149 -12.13 9.57 -5.74
N ASN A 150 -11.16 8.95 -6.46
CA ASN A 150 -10.95 8.95 -7.92
C ASN A 150 -10.71 10.32 -8.60
N PHE A 151 -11.29 11.39 -8.05
CA PHE A 151 -11.25 12.77 -8.54
C PHE A 151 -11.40 13.74 -7.36
N ALA A 152 -10.76 14.90 -7.47
CA ALA A 152 -10.93 16.05 -6.57
C ALA A 152 -10.89 17.35 -7.38
N ASP A 153 -11.67 18.37 -7.00
CA ASP A 153 -11.50 19.71 -7.57
C ASP A 153 -10.31 20.42 -6.92
N ILE A 154 -10.21 20.31 -5.59
CA ILE A 154 -9.14 20.87 -4.79
C ILE A 154 -8.53 19.75 -3.94
N LEU A 155 -7.24 19.50 -4.11
CA LEU A 155 -6.43 18.65 -3.25
C LEU A 155 -5.59 19.53 -2.33
N VAL A 156 -5.71 19.34 -1.02
CA VAL A 156 -4.93 20.07 -0.01
C VAL A 156 -4.05 19.07 0.73
N THR A 157 -2.73 19.29 0.71
CA THR A 157 -1.79 18.40 1.41
C THR A 157 -0.83 19.17 2.31
N GLY A 158 -0.49 18.59 3.47
CA GLY A 158 0.50 19.15 4.40
C GLY A 158 1.92 19.06 3.84
N ASP A 159 2.27 17.92 3.26
CA ASP A 159 3.57 17.70 2.62
C ASP A 159 3.54 17.90 1.11
N TRP A 160 4.74 18.08 0.55
CA TRP A 160 4.95 18.25 -0.87
C TRP A 160 4.94 16.91 -1.62
N PRO A 161 4.35 16.83 -2.82
CA PRO A 161 4.51 15.69 -3.72
C PRO A 161 5.94 15.60 -4.29
N GLU A 162 6.51 14.39 -4.28
CA GLU A 162 7.81 14.13 -4.90
C GLU A 162 7.79 14.44 -6.41
N GLY A 163 8.83 15.13 -6.89
CA GLY A 163 9.02 15.43 -8.32
C GLY A 163 8.15 16.55 -8.89
N VAL A 164 7.41 17.30 -8.06
CA VAL A 164 6.52 18.38 -8.56
C VAL A 164 7.25 19.56 -9.17
N SER A 165 8.57 19.68 -9.02
CA SER A 165 9.39 20.66 -9.74
C SER A 165 9.89 20.17 -11.11
N ASN A 166 9.75 18.88 -11.43
CA ASN A 166 10.31 18.29 -12.65
C ASN A 166 9.70 18.89 -13.92
N GLY A 167 10.52 19.46 -14.80
CA GLY A 167 10.08 20.06 -16.06
C GLY A 167 9.50 21.48 -15.93
N SER A 168 9.54 22.06 -14.72
CA SER A 168 9.23 23.49 -14.47
C SER A 168 10.42 24.36 -14.83
N LYS A 169 10.16 25.58 -15.34
CA LYS A 169 11.20 26.61 -15.51
C LYS A 169 11.17 27.65 -14.37
N VAL A 170 10.22 27.53 -13.46
CA VAL A 170 10.04 28.46 -12.33
C VAL A 170 11.04 28.16 -11.24
N SER A 171 11.83 29.17 -10.84
CA SER A 171 12.77 29.07 -9.73
C SER A 171 12.06 29.08 -8.37
N MET A 172 12.49 28.22 -7.45
CA MET A 172 12.04 28.19 -6.05
C MET A 172 13.01 28.97 -5.15
N SER A 173 12.50 29.56 -4.06
CA SER A 173 13.34 30.11 -2.98
C SER A 173 14.12 28.99 -2.26
N SER A 174 15.17 29.34 -1.52
CA SER A 174 15.98 28.39 -0.75
C SER A 174 15.15 27.56 0.23
N GLU A 175 14.26 28.19 0.97
CA GLU A 175 13.37 27.53 1.95
C GLU A 175 12.38 26.57 1.28
N THR A 176 11.79 26.99 0.16
CA THR A 176 10.88 26.13 -0.60
C THR A 176 11.62 24.94 -1.24
N GLN A 177 12.89 25.11 -1.64
CA GLN A 177 13.71 24.01 -2.13
C GLN A 177 13.98 22.95 -1.04
N GLU A 178 14.15 23.35 0.22
CA GLU A 178 14.33 22.41 1.33
C GLU A 178 13.06 21.59 1.59
N LEU A 179 11.88 22.21 1.55
CA LEU A 179 10.61 21.49 1.63
C LEU A 179 10.41 20.54 0.46
N GLN A 180 10.83 20.93 -0.75
CA GLN A 180 10.80 20.07 -1.92
C GLN A 180 11.75 18.86 -1.80
N LYS A 181 12.88 18.98 -1.09
CA LYS A 181 13.77 17.84 -0.81
C LYS A 181 13.12 16.84 0.15
N GLY A 182 12.28 17.31 1.07
CA GLY A 182 11.47 16.47 1.96
C GLY A 182 10.15 16.01 1.35
N ALA A 183 10.01 16.05 0.01
CA ALA A 183 8.78 15.67 -0.66
C ALA A 183 8.54 14.15 -0.65
N ASN A 184 7.27 13.76 -0.64
CA ASN A 184 6.83 12.42 -0.30
C ASN A 184 6.18 11.66 -1.47
N LYS A 185 6.57 10.39 -1.66
CA LYS A 185 6.00 9.44 -2.64
C LYS A 185 4.50 9.22 -2.47
N PRO A 186 3.96 9.03 -1.25
CA PRO A 186 2.52 8.85 -1.06
C PRO A 186 1.70 10.03 -1.60
N VAL A 187 2.17 11.26 -1.38
CA VAL A 187 1.50 12.49 -1.84
C VAL A 187 1.57 12.61 -3.37
N GLN A 188 2.71 12.27 -3.97
CA GLN A 188 2.86 12.18 -5.43
C GLN A 188 1.82 11.22 -6.04
N ARG A 189 1.74 9.99 -5.51
CA ARG A 189 0.78 8.97 -5.98
C ARG A 189 -0.66 9.42 -5.79
N LEU A 190 -0.97 10.13 -4.70
CA LEU A 190 -2.29 10.68 -4.43
C LEU A 190 -2.67 11.74 -5.49
N ALA A 191 -1.79 12.70 -5.76
CA ALA A 191 -2.00 13.73 -6.77
C ALA A 191 -2.18 13.14 -8.18
N GLN A 192 -1.36 12.15 -8.56
CA GLN A 192 -1.52 11.40 -9.81
C GLN A 192 -2.84 10.63 -9.89
N THR A 193 -3.33 10.12 -8.76
CA THR A 193 -4.56 9.32 -8.74
C THR A 193 -5.79 10.21 -8.90
N LEU A 194 -5.85 11.29 -8.12
CA LEU A 194 -7.01 12.20 -8.05
C LEU A 194 -7.05 13.22 -9.19
N ARG A 195 -5.90 13.56 -9.78
CA ARG A 195 -5.77 14.53 -10.89
C ARG A 195 -6.55 15.82 -10.62
N PRO A 196 -6.23 16.51 -9.53
CA PRO A 196 -7.05 17.61 -9.06
C PRO A 196 -6.96 18.83 -9.97
N ARG A 197 -7.99 19.68 -10.02
CA ARG A 197 -7.89 20.97 -10.74
C ARG A 197 -6.87 21.88 -10.07
N TYR A 198 -6.83 21.87 -8.74
CA TYR A 198 -5.86 22.58 -7.90
C TYR A 198 -5.23 21.65 -6.87
N HIS A 199 -3.90 21.63 -6.77
CA HIS A 199 -3.17 21.00 -5.67
C HIS A 199 -2.45 22.09 -4.88
N ILE A 200 -2.84 22.22 -3.62
CA ILE A 200 -2.43 23.29 -2.73
C ILE A 200 -1.63 22.72 -1.56
N VAL A 201 -0.49 23.32 -1.27
CA VAL A 201 0.40 22.92 -0.16
C VAL A 201 0.93 24.12 0.62
N SER A 202 1.43 23.86 1.83
CA SER A 202 2.17 24.88 2.61
C SER A 202 3.58 25.05 2.06
N GLY A 203 3.98 26.28 1.74
CA GLY A 203 5.24 26.64 1.11
C GLY A 203 6.38 27.07 2.06
N GLY A 204 6.13 27.07 3.38
CA GLY A 204 7.07 27.61 4.36
C GLY A 204 7.21 29.12 4.19
N GLY A 205 8.40 29.69 4.26
CA GLY A 205 8.56 31.13 4.03
C GLY A 205 8.51 31.59 2.56
N GLY A 206 8.30 30.67 1.60
CA GLY A 206 8.27 30.97 0.16
C GLY A 206 6.93 30.73 -0.54
N PHE A 207 6.68 31.48 -1.62
CA PHE A 207 5.59 31.24 -2.55
C PHE A 207 6.14 30.56 -3.80
N TYR A 208 5.47 29.49 -4.24
CA TYR A 208 5.81 28.82 -5.49
C TYR A 208 4.55 28.43 -6.26
N GLU A 209 4.42 28.95 -7.46
CA GLU A 209 3.38 28.61 -8.41
C GLU A 209 4.05 28.06 -9.66
N ARG A 210 3.80 26.78 -9.93
CA ARG A 210 4.32 26.12 -11.13
C ARG A 210 3.41 26.41 -12.32
N GLU A 211 3.94 26.37 -13.53
CA GLU A 211 3.11 26.26 -14.72
C GLU A 211 2.14 25.07 -14.62
N PRO A 212 0.88 25.22 -15.07
CA PRO A 212 -0.10 24.13 -15.05
C PRO A 212 0.43 22.90 -15.80
N TYR A 213 0.05 21.70 -15.36
CA TYR A 213 0.48 20.47 -16.02
C TYR A 213 -0.70 19.59 -16.45
N LYS A 214 -0.54 18.90 -17.58
CA LYS A 214 -1.53 17.96 -18.11
C LYS A 214 -1.45 16.61 -17.38
N ASN A 215 -2.59 16.09 -16.97
CA ASN A 215 -2.72 14.73 -16.46
C ASN A 215 -3.16 13.78 -17.57
N GLU A 216 -2.83 12.50 -17.39
CA GLU A 216 -3.33 11.44 -18.26
C GLU A 216 -4.84 11.21 -18.05
N VAL A 217 -5.55 11.17 -19.17
CA VAL A 217 -6.98 10.83 -19.24
C VAL A 217 -7.11 9.33 -19.19
N ARG A 218 -7.92 8.79 -18.26
CA ARG A 218 -8.20 7.35 -18.18
C ARG A 218 -9.45 7.05 -18.99
N GLU A 219 -9.54 5.84 -19.54
CA GLU A 219 -10.73 5.36 -20.27
C GLU A 219 -12.02 5.43 -19.44
N LYS A 220 -11.92 5.37 -18.11
CA LYS A 220 -13.04 5.48 -17.17
C LYS A 220 -13.59 6.89 -16.97
N ASP A 221 -12.88 7.93 -17.43
CA ASP A 221 -13.26 9.32 -17.20
C ASP A 221 -14.32 9.83 -18.21
N GLY A 222 -14.68 9.03 -19.22
CA GLY A 222 -15.68 9.36 -20.24
C GLY A 222 -15.14 10.16 -21.43
N GLN A 223 -15.93 10.26 -22.50
CA GLN A 223 -15.50 10.88 -23.78
C GLN A 223 -15.27 12.41 -23.69
N ASP A 224 -15.80 13.09 -22.66
CA ASP A 224 -15.64 14.53 -22.42
C ASP A 224 -14.39 14.90 -21.60
N ALA A 225 -13.60 13.91 -21.15
CA ALA A 225 -12.44 14.11 -20.28
C ALA A 225 -11.16 14.48 -21.04
N SER A 226 -11.26 15.06 -22.23
CA SER A 226 -10.15 15.13 -23.19
C SER A 226 -8.88 15.78 -22.63
N GLU A 227 -8.96 16.66 -21.63
CA GLU A 227 -7.80 17.43 -21.14
C GLU A 227 -7.92 17.82 -19.64
N LEU A 228 -7.39 17.00 -18.72
CA LEU A 228 -7.34 17.30 -17.28
C LEU A 228 -6.07 18.08 -16.91
N VAL A 229 -6.19 19.32 -16.44
CA VAL A 229 -5.04 20.17 -16.06
C VAL A 229 -5.03 20.43 -14.55
N THR A 230 -3.89 20.20 -13.90
CA THR A 230 -3.67 20.58 -12.49
C THR A 230 -2.88 21.88 -12.40
N ARG A 231 -3.29 22.77 -11.49
CA ARG A 231 -2.49 23.92 -11.01
C ARG A 231 -1.91 23.60 -9.65
N PHE A 232 -0.59 23.65 -9.52
CA PHE A 232 0.10 23.44 -8.25
C PHE A 232 0.52 24.77 -7.64
N ILE A 233 0.12 25.01 -6.39
CA ILE A 233 0.38 26.26 -5.68
C ILE A 233 0.84 25.95 -4.26
N ALA A 234 2.03 26.43 -3.92
CA ALA A 234 2.54 26.45 -2.57
C ALA A 234 2.49 27.88 -2.03
N LEU A 235 1.78 28.08 -0.91
CA LEU A 235 1.62 29.41 -0.30
C LEU A 235 2.57 29.62 0.85
N ALA A 236 3.13 30.82 0.93
CA ALA A 236 3.98 31.20 2.04
C ALA A 236 3.20 31.27 3.36
N ASP A 237 3.91 31.11 4.47
CA ASP A 237 3.41 31.24 5.82
C ASP A 237 3.12 32.72 6.14
N TYR A 238 2.17 32.94 7.04
CA TYR A 238 1.82 34.26 7.50
C TYR A 238 2.97 34.90 8.28
N GLY A 239 3.32 36.14 7.94
CA GLY A 239 4.41 36.84 8.62
C GLY A 239 5.81 36.43 8.18
N ASN A 240 5.94 35.74 7.04
CA ASN A 240 7.23 35.39 6.45
C ASN A 240 8.14 36.61 6.20
N GLU A 241 9.46 36.41 6.33
CA GLU A 241 10.47 37.47 6.19
C GLU A 241 10.58 37.98 4.75
N ALA A 242 10.39 37.08 3.77
CA ALA A 242 10.49 37.37 2.34
C ALA A 242 9.32 38.20 1.78
N LYS A 243 8.30 38.50 2.59
CA LYS A 243 7.01 39.11 2.18
C LYS A 243 6.38 38.41 0.97
N ALA A 244 6.62 37.11 0.84
CA ALA A 244 6.04 36.24 -0.16
C ALA A 244 4.52 36.10 0.01
N LYS A 245 3.85 35.74 -1.08
CA LYS A 245 2.39 35.65 -1.16
C LYS A 245 1.86 34.50 -0.31
N TRP A 246 1.09 34.84 0.72
CA TRP A 246 0.47 33.91 1.67
C TRP A 246 -1.06 33.80 1.50
N MET A 247 -1.67 34.62 0.63
CA MET A 247 -3.09 34.50 0.24
C MET A 247 -3.22 34.36 -1.26
N TYR A 248 -4.11 33.48 -1.71
CA TYR A 248 -4.39 33.27 -3.12
C TYR A 248 -5.90 33.09 -3.33
N ALA A 249 -6.50 34.02 -4.06
CA ALA A 249 -7.91 33.98 -4.43
C ALA A 249 -8.07 33.65 -5.92
N PHE A 250 -8.98 32.74 -6.25
CA PHE A 250 -9.27 32.34 -7.63
C PHE A 250 -10.74 31.97 -7.81
N LYS A 251 -11.15 31.91 -9.07
CA LYS A 251 -12.48 31.42 -9.45
C LYS A 251 -12.40 29.98 -9.93
N LEU A 252 -13.30 29.14 -9.43
CA LEU A 252 -13.41 27.74 -9.75
C LEU A 252 -14.72 27.49 -10.50
N ASP A 253 -14.61 27.15 -11.78
CA ASP A 253 -15.76 26.80 -12.61
C ASP A 253 -15.94 25.27 -12.64
N ILE A 254 -17.02 24.77 -12.03
CA ILE A 254 -17.31 23.33 -11.97
C ILE A 254 -18.01 22.85 -13.26
N SER A 255 -18.76 23.73 -13.91
CA SER A 255 -19.63 23.38 -15.05
C SER A 255 -18.92 23.12 -16.37
N THR A 256 -17.65 23.50 -16.50
CA THR A 256 -16.85 23.27 -17.71
C THR A 256 -15.82 22.18 -17.43
N PRO A 257 -15.74 21.11 -18.26
CA PRO A 257 -14.51 20.31 -18.31
C PRO A 257 -13.36 21.27 -18.63
N SER A 258 -12.18 21.02 -18.07
CA SER A 258 -10.96 21.87 -18.15
C SER A 258 -10.46 22.07 -19.60
N THR A 259 -11.26 22.69 -20.45
CA THR A 259 -11.10 22.76 -21.92
C THR A 259 -10.22 23.91 -22.38
N THR A 260 -9.81 24.80 -21.47
CA THR A 260 -8.84 25.85 -21.78
C THR A 260 -7.49 25.45 -21.22
N ILE A 261 -6.74 24.66 -21.99
CA ILE A 261 -5.32 24.42 -21.69
C ILE A 261 -4.59 25.77 -21.75
N PRO A 262 -3.91 26.18 -20.68
CA PRO A 262 -3.06 27.36 -20.71
C PRO A 262 -1.89 27.16 -21.68
N PRO A 263 -1.47 28.18 -22.44
CA PRO A 263 -0.41 28.05 -23.44
C PRO A 263 0.96 27.65 -22.85
N ASN A 264 1.18 27.87 -21.55
CA ASN A 264 2.38 27.47 -20.82
C ASN A 264 2.29 26.08 -20.17
N CYS A 265 1.30 25.26 -20.54
CA CYS A 265 1.07 23.99 -19.88
C CYS A 265 2.20 22.98 -20.15
N THR A 266 2.72 22.39 -19.08
CA THR A 266 3.79 21.38 -19.12
C THR A 266 3.22 19.96 -19.11
N ALA A 267 4.04 18.96 -19.43
CA ALA A 267 3.70 17.57 -19.16
C ALA A 267 3.61 17.34 -17.64
N SER A 268 2.88 16.30 -17.21
CA SER A 268 2.83 15.90 -15.79
C SER A 268 4.23 15.83 -15.18
N PRO A 269 4.50 16.50 -14.03
CA PRO A 269 5.77 16.38 -13.31
C PRO A 269 6.10 14.95 -12.93
N TYR A 270 5.05 14.21 -12.68
CA TYR A 270 5.13 12.90 -12.08
C TYR A 270 5.33 11.91 -13.20
N THR A 271 6.41 11.13 -13.12
CA THR A 271 6.63 9.96 -13.96
C THR A 271 5.33 9.15 -13.94
N PRO A 272 4.71 8.88 -15.09
CA PRO A 272 3.44 8.17 -15.11
C PRO A 272 3.57 6.96 -14.21
N TYR A 273 2.60 6.79 -13.31
CA TYR A 273 2.42 5.50 -12.67
C TYR A 273 2.06 4.56 -13.81
N GLN A 274 3.08 4.02 -14.47
CA GLN A 274 2.97 2.70 -15.01
C GLN A 274 2.59 1.89 -13.78
N LYS A 275 1.30 1.57 -13.65
CA LYS A 275 0.97 0.17 -13.38
C LYS A 275 1.95 -0.54 -14.28
N ARG A 276 3.02 -1.14 -13.72
CA ARG A 276 3.94 -1.93 -14.53
C ARG A 276 2.99 -2.68 -15.47
N PRO A 277 3.04 -2.45 -16.79
CA PRO A 277 2.31 -3.35 -17.65
C PRO A 277 2.73 -4.73 -17.13
N PRO A 278 1.77 -5.64 -16.82
CA PRO A 278 2.17 -6.98 -16.41
C PRO A 278 3.26 -7.37 -17.39
N PRO A 279 4.47 -7.70 -16.89
CA PRO A 279 5.71 -7.60 -17.63
C PRO A 279 5.44 -8.06 -19.04
N GLN A 280 5.67 -7.17 -20.02
CA GLN A 280 5.34 -7.45 -21.42
C GLN A 280 6.37 -8.44 -21.99
N GLN A 281 6.61 -9.53 -21.27
CA GLN A 281 6.90 -10.82 -21.85
C GLN A 281 5.57 -11.40 -22.28
N GLN A 282 5.43 -11.65 -23.58
CA GLN A 282 4.46 -12.59 -24.12
C GLN A 282 4.47 -13.84 -23.26
N SER A 283 3.54 -13.90 -22.32
CA SER A 283 3.43 -15.02 -21.42
C SER A 283 1.98 -15.02 -20.94
N ASN A 284 1.20 -15.87 -21.61
CA ASN A 284 -0.14 -16.20 -21.18
C ASN A 284 -0.03 -16.93 -19.82
N PHE A 285 0.13 -16.18 -18.74
CA PHE A 285 0.25 -16.74 -17.39
C PHE A 285 -1.14 -16.92 -16.77
N PHE A 286 -1.52 -18.19 -16.63
CA PHE A 286 -2.78 -18.73 -16.12
C PHE A 286 -2.88 -18.71 -14.56
N TRP A 287 -1.84 -18.29 -13.84
CA TRP A 287 -1.76 -18.44 -12.38
C TRP A 287 -1.85 -17.11 -11.61
N GLY A 288 -2.88 -17.00 -10.76
CA GLY A 288 -2.89 -16.13 -9.57
C GLY A 288 -3.62 -14.79 -9.70
N ASP A 289 -4.94 -14.83 -9.86
CA ASP A 289 -5.92 -13.94 -9.20
C ASP A 289 -7.30 -14.32 -9.74
N GLN A 290 -8.18 -14.86 -8.89
CA GLN A 290 -9.61 -14.81 -9.18
C GLN A 290 -10.39 -14.32 -7.95
N SER A 291 -9.74 -13.92 -6.83
CA SER A 291 -10.45 -13.60 -5.58
C SER A 291 -11.25 -12.30 -5.69
N ASN A 292 -11.16 -11.62 -6.83
CA ASN A 292 -11.84 -10.38 -7.13
C ASN A 292 -13.14 -10.52 -7.95
N GLU A 293 -13.92 -11.60 -7.76
CA GLU A 293 -15.21 -11.80 -8.44
C GLU A 293 -16.42 -11.55 -7.52
N HIS A 294 -16.37 -10.47 -6.75
CA HIS A 294 -17.55 -9.90 -6.09
C HIS A 294 -17.58 -8.39 -6.34
N HIS A 295 -18.02 -7.99 -7.53
CA HIS A 295 -18.87 -6.82 -7.81
C HIS A 295 -18.87 -6.54 -9.32
N HIS A 296 -19.98 -6.85 -9.98
CA HIS A 296 -20.76 -5.95 -10.84
C HIS A 296 -21.77 -6.78 -11.64
N GLY A 297 -23.02 -6.77 -11.17
CA GLY A 297 -24.15 -7.09 -12.03
C GLY A 297 -24.29 -6.00 -13.11
N GLY A 298 -24.65 -6.41 -14.33
CA GLY A 298 -25.16 -5.49 -15.35
C GLY A 298 -24.64 -5.68 -16.78
N HIS A 299 -25.10 -6.75 -17.44
CA HIS A 299 -25.33 -6.88 -18.88
C HIS A 299 -24.18 -6.88 -19.92
N ARG A 300 -24.00 -8.11 -20.46
CA ARG A 300 -23.91 -8.52 -21.87
C ARG A 300 -22.64 -8.15 -22.67
N ASN A 301 -21.76 -9.15 -22.80
CA ASN A 301 -21.60 -9.80 -24.10
C ASN A 301 -21.43 -11.32 -23.95
N LYS A 302 -22.49 -12.07 -24.30
CA LYS A 302 -22.42 -13.50 -24.62
C LYS A 302 -21.70 -13.62 -25.96
N ARG A 303 -20.44 -14.06 -25.96
CA ARG A 303 -19.79 -14.87 -27.03
C ARG A 303 -18.29 -15.01 -26.73
N GLN A 304 -17.93 -16.01 -25.94
CA GLN A 304 -16.78 -16.92 -26.18
C GLN A 304 -16.70 -17.89 -25.01
N ARG A 305 -17.33 -19.05 -25.21
CA ARG A 305 -17.13 -20.29 -24.45
C ARG A 305 -16.40 -21.20 -25.45
N TYR A 306 -15.31 -21.85 -25.04
CA TYR A 306 -14.18 -22.42 -25.82
C TYR A 306 -13.11 -21.34 -26.11
N ASP A 307 -11.87 -21.38 -25.59
CA ASP A 307 -11.04 -22.45 -25.04
C ASP A 307 -10.22 -21.92 -23.84
N LYS A 308 -10.20 -22.65 -22.72
CA LYS A 308 -9.12 -22.44 -21.75
C LYS A 308 -7.86 -23.03 -22.40
N PRO A 309 -6.76 -22.26 -22.57
CA PRO A 309 -5.52 -22.83 -23.06
C PRO A 309 -5.10 -24.02 -22.16
N PRO A 310 -4.49 -25.06 -22.72
CA PRO A 310 -4.04 -26.22 -21.95
C PRO A 310 -3.09 -25.78 -20.83
N PRO A 311 -2.97 -26.57 -19.74
CA PRO A 311 -2.00 -26.30 -18.69
C PRO A 311 -0.61 -26.10 -19.31
N PRO A 312 0.17 -25.10 -18.85
CA PRO A 312 1.49 -24.81 -19.39
C PRO A 312 2.40 -26.03 -19.28
N GLY A 313 2.95 -26.47 -20.41
CA GLY A 313 3.94 -27.55 -20.44
C GLY A 313 5.30 -27.11 -19.88
N PRO A 314 6.27 -28.04 -19.77
CA PRO A 314 7.57 -27.81 -19.15
C PRO A 314 8.30 -26.55 -19.65
N ASP A 315 8.27 -26.29 -20.95
CA ASP A 315 8.95 -25.16 -21.60
C ASP A 315 8.40 -23.78 -21.20
N SER A 316 7.18 -23.75 -20.65
CA SER A 316 6.45 -22.54 -20.24
C SER A 316 6.15 -22.50 -18.74
N CYS A 317 6.52 -23.55 -18.00
CA CYS A 317 6.27 -23.66 -16.57
C CYS A 317 7.25 -22.81 -15.78
N PHE A 318 6.75 -22.04 -14.80
CA PHE A 318 7.59 -21.17 -13.97
C PHE A 318 8.60 -21.93 -13.10
N PHE A 319 8.31 -23.19 -12.80
CA PHE A 319 9.08 -24.03 -11.88
C PHE A 319 9.99 -25.05 -12.57
N CYS A 320 9.85 -25.27 -13.88
CA CYS A 320 10.69 -26.24 -14.57
C CYS A 320 12.03 -25.63 -14.97
N LEU A 321 13.13 -26.31 -14.63
CA LEU A 321 14.49 -25.92 -15.04
C LEU A 321 14.66 -25.88 -16.57
N SER A 322 13.84 -26.64 -17.31
CA SER A 322 13.80 -26.64 -18.77
C SER A 322 13.25 -25.34 -19.38
N ASN A 323 12.55 -24.50 -18.61
CA ASN A 323 12.05 -23.22 -19.09
C ASN A 323 13.21 -22.22 -19.26
N PRO A 324 13.45 -21.69 -20.48
CA PRO A 324 14.54 -20.74 -20.71
C PRO A 324 14.39 -19.43 -19.94
N ASN A 325 13.17 -19.06 -19.55
CA ASN A 325 12.86 -17.84 -18.80
C ASN A 325 12.85 -18.02 -17.28
N ILE A 326 13.31 -19.17 -16.77
CA ILE A 326 13.40 -19.39 -15.32
C ILE A 326 14.35 -18.37 -14.66
N GLN A 327 13.98 -17.89 -13.47
CA GLN A 327 14.78 -16.96 -12.69
C GLN A 327 15.91 -17.70 -11.97
N LYS A 328 16.98 -18.03 -12.72
CA LYS A 328 18.12 -18.81 -12.24
C LYS A 328 18.81 -18.23 -11.01
N HIS A 329 18.76 -16.91 -10.82
CA HIS A 329 19.39 -16.24 -9.68
C HIS A 329 18.72 -16.54 -8.33
N LEU A 330 17.47 -17.01 -8.34
CA LEU A 330 16.76 -17.43 -7.12
C LEU A 330 17.12 -18.85 -6.67
N ILE A 331 17.71 -19.67 -7.55
CA ILE A 331 18.05 -21.06 -7.27
C ILE A 331 19.22 -21.11 -6.29
N THR A 332 19.02 -21.81 -5.18
CA THR A 332 19.97 -21.87 -4.07
C THR A 332 20.74 -23.17 -3.97
N SER A 333 20.10 -24.30 -4.29
CA SER A 333 20.70 -25.64 -4.22
C SER A 333 20.00 -26.54 -5.25
N ILE A 334 20.71 -27.48 -5.85
CA ILE A 334 20.19 -28.38 -6.89
C ILE A 334 20.62 -29.80 -6.50
N GLY A 335 19.64 -30.66 -6.27
CA GLY A 335 19.84 -32.08 -5.99
C GLY A 335 19.70 -32.92 -7.26
N SER A 336 19.39 -34.20 -7.06
CA SER A 336 19.25 -35.20 -8.12
C SER A 336 17.84 -35.31 -8.71
N ALA A 337 16.81 -35.01 -7.92
CA ALA A 337 15.39 -35.11 -8.27
C ALA A 337 14.58 -33.84 -7.92
N ALA A 338 15.14 -32.92 -7.12
CA ALA A 338 14.53 -31.67 -6.69
C ALA A 338 15.58 -30.56 -6.52
N TYR A 339 15.12 -29.31 -6.46
CA TYR A 339 15.96 -28.14 -6.17
C TYR A 339 15.31 -27.20 -5.17
N LEU A 340 16.15 -26.36 -4.56
CA LEU A 340 15.74 -25.26 -3.69
C LEU A 340 15.85 -23.93 -4.41
N THR A 341 14.87 -23.06 -4.18
CA THR A 341 14.89 -21.66 -4.63
C THR A 341 14.33 -20.75 -3.56
N THR A 342 14.86 -19.53 -3.45
CA THR A 342 14.21 -18.48 -2.66
C THR A 342 12.87 -18.10 -3.29
N ALA A 343 11.90 -17.71 -2.46
CA ALA A 343 10.60 -17.26 -2.94
C ALA A 343 10.71 -15.87 -3.58
N LYS A 344 10.16 -15.73 -4.78
CA LYS A 344 9.92 -14.42 -5.37
C LYS A 344 8.86 -13.67 -4.55
N GLY A 345 9.25 -12.62 -3.86
CA GLY A 345 8.38 -11.92 -2.92
C GLY A 345 8.16 -12.74 -1.63
N PRO A 346 9.19 -12.89 -0.80
CA PRO A 346 9.12 -13.68 0.42
C PRO A 346 8.11 -13.07 1.40
N LEU A 347 7.32 -13.94 2.05
CA LEU A 347 6.31 -13.53 3.04
C LEU A 347 6.95 -12.91 4.29
N THR A 348 8.04 -13.51 4.75
CA THR A 348 8.83 -13.07 5.90
C THR A 348 9.79 -11.96 5.49
N THR A 349 10.18 -11.14 6.45
CA THR A 349 11.24 -10.11 6.31
C THR A 349 12.20 -10.26 7.47
N ASN A 350 13.40 -9.71 7.33
CA ASN A 350 14.41 -9.66 8.40
C ASN A 350 13.87 -9.03 9.71
N LEU A 351 12.82 -8.19 9.62
CA LEU A 351 12.17 -7.57 10.77
C LEU A 351 11.28 -8.52 11.59
N VAL A 352 10.73 -9.57 10.94
CA VAL A 352 9.73 -10.46 11.55
C VAL A 352 10.40 -11.70 12.14
N ASN A 353 11.44 -12.19 11.47
CA ASN A 353 12.34 -13.22 11.98
C ASN A 353 13.67 -12.56 12.29
N ALA A 354 13.74 -11.79 13.38
CA ALA A 354 14.97 -11.11 13.81
C ALA A 354 16.14 -12.09 14.04
N GLU A 355 15.82 -13.36 14.24
CA GLU A 355 16.78 -14.46 14.42
C GLU A 355 17.47 -14.88 13.10
N VAL A 356 16.92 -14.51 11.94
CA VAL A 356 17.48 -14.85 10.62
C VAL A 356 17.82 -13.58 9.86
N SER A 357 19.07 -13.48 9.39
CA SER A 357 19.59 -12.28 8.68
C SER A 357 19.05 -12.08 7.25
N PHE A 358 18.16 -12.95 6.80
CA PHE A 358 17.55 -12.98 5.47
C PHE A 358 16.07 -13.43 5.59
N PRO A 359 15.21 -13.20 4.57
CA PRO A 359 13.78 -13.51 4.67
C PRO A 359 13.48 -14.98 4.99
N GLY A 360 14.19 -15.91 4.35
CA GLY A 360 14.12 -17.36 4.62
C GLY A 360 12.90 -18.08 4.07
N HIS A 361 11.98 -17.41 3.36
CA HIS A 361 10.93 -18.11 2.63
C HIS A 361 11.54 -18.79 1.39
N VAL A 362 11.52 -20.12 1.36
CA VAL A 362 12.07 -20.93 0.26
C VAL A 362 11.04 -21.93 -0.30
N LEU A 363 11.27 -22.38 -1.52
CA LEU A 363 10.48 -23.42 -2.18
C LEU A 363 11.36 -24.64 -2.45
N ILE A 364 10.80 -25.82 -2.21
CA ILE A 364 11.34 -27.12 -2.60
C ILE A 364 10.52 -27.62 -3.79
N ILE A 365 11.18 -27.87 -4.91
CA ILE A 365 10.51 -28.09 -6.20
C ILE A 365 11.13 -29.32 -6.88
N PRO A 366 10.34 -30.34 -7.25
CA PRO A 366 10.86 -31.50 -7.99
C PRO A 366 11.17 -31.15 -9.45
N PHE A 367 11.94 -31.99 -10.15
CA PHE A 367 12.17 -31.80 -11.58
C PHE A 367 10.99 -32.27 -12.45
N GLU A 368 10.23 -33.26 -11.97
CA GLU A 368 9.11 -33.83 -12.69
C GLU A 368 7.95 -32.85 -12.85
N HIS A 369 7.56 -32.58 -14.10
CA HIS A 369 6.43 -31.74 -14.43
C HIS A 369 5.13 -32.56 -14.41
N THR A 370 4.63 -32.81 -13.20
CA THR A 370 3.32 -33.43 -12.97
C THR A 370 2.41 -32.49 -12.16
N PRO A 371 1.07 -32.58 -12.25
CA PRO A 371 0.18 -31.77 -11.40
C PRO A 371 0.34 -32.05 -9.91
N THR A 372 0.66 -33.29 -9.56
CA THR A 372 0.84 -33.78 -8.19
C THR A 372 2.01 -34.77 -8.15
N LEU A 373 2.64 -34.93 -6.98
CA LEU A 373 3.71 -35.92 -6.81
C LEU A 373 3.22 -37.34 -7.13
N GLN A 374 2.00 -37.70 -6.73
CA GLN A 374 1.36 -38.98 -7.03
C GLN A 374 1.08 -39.19 -8.53
N GLY A 375 1.22 -38.15 -9.35
CA GLY A 375 1.13 -38.24 -10.81
C GLY A 375 2.39 -38.79 -11.48
N ILE A 376 3.51 -38.92 -10.75
CA ILE A 376 4.75 -39.53 -11.26
C ILE A 376 4.49 -41.01 -11.51
N GLN A 377 4.62 -41.43 -12.78
CA GLN A 377 4.27 -42.79 -13.20
C GLN A 377 5.28 -43.84 -12.75
N ASP A 378 6.56 -43.46 -12.66
CA ASP A 378 7.63 -44.34 -12.26
C ASP A 378 7.78 -44.38 -10.72
N PRO A 379 7.58 -45.54 -10.06
CA PRO A 379 7.64 -45.64 -8.60
C PRO A 379 9.03 -45.31 -8.02
N GLU A 380 10.11 -45.66 -8.71
CA GLU A 380 11.47 -45.38 -8.25
C GLU A 380 11.75 -43.88 -8.27
N THR A 381 11.38 -43.20 -9.37
CA THR A 381 11.47 -41.73 -9.48
C THR A 381 10.59 -41.03 -8.45
N LEU A 382 9.39 -41.55 -8.17
CA LEU A 382 8.51 -41.01 -7.13
C LEU A 382 9.17 -41.08 -5.74
N GLU A 383 9.70 -42.25 -5.38
CA GLU A 383 10.36 -42.47 -4.09
C GLU A 383 11.62 -41.61 -3.95
N ALA A 384 12.44 -41.54 -4.99
CA ALA A 384 13.62 -40.67 -5.03
C ALA A 384 13.25 -39.18 -4.88
N THR A 385 12.21 -38.73 -5.58
CA THR A 385 11.73 -37.34 -5.53
C THR A 385 11.21 -36.97 -4.15
N VAL A 386 10.29 -37.78 -3.59
CA VAL A 386 9.72 -37.54 -2.25
C VAL A 386 10.81 -37.63 -1.19
N GLY A 387 11.71 -38.61 -1.29
CA GLY A 387 12.86 -38.77 -0.40
C GLY A 387 13.78 -37.56 -0.42
N GLU A 388 14.13 -37.03 -1.59
CA GLU A 388 14.99 -35.85 -1.70
C GLU A 388 14.31 -34.57 -1.22
N MET A 389 13.02 -34.35 -1.56
CA MET A 389 12.26 -33.23 -1.00
C MET A 389 12.18 -33.31 0.54
N GLY A 390 12.02 -34.51 1.09
CA GLY A 390 12.09 -34.78 2.52
C GLY A 390 13.45 -34.46 3.14
N ARG A 391 14.56 -34.84 2.47
CA ARG A 391 15.93 -34.49 2.89
C ARG A 391 16.14 -32.98 2.94
N TYR A 392 15.70 -32.24 1.93
CA TYR A 392 15.77 -30.78 1.92
C TYR A 392 14.97 -30.16 3.05
N ARG A 393 13.74 -30.62 3.29
CA ARG A 393 12.91 -30.14 4.41
C ARG A 393 13.57 -30.40 5.77
N ALA A 394 14.15 -31.58 5.97
CA ALA A 394 14.88 -31.92 7.18
C ALA A 394 16.13 -31.04 7.37
N ALA A 395 16.88 -30.79 6.30
CA ALA A 395 18.05 -29.90 6.30
C ALA A 395 17.67 -28.45 6.64
N LEU A 396 16.61 -27.92 6.02
CA LEU A 396 16.05 -26.60 6.35
C LEU A 396 15.61 -26.51 7.81
N GLY A 397 14.98 -27.57 8.33
CA GLY A 397 14.60 -27.64 9.74
C GLY A 397 15.81 -27.60 10.69
N LYS A 398 16.92 -28.27 10.35
CA LYS A 398 18.17 -28.19 11.13
C LYS A 398 18.78 -26.78 11.06
N MET A 399 18.83 -26.18 9.87
CA MET A 399 19.33 -24.82 9.68
C MET A 399 18.53 -23.79 10.48
N TYR A 400 17.20 -23.74 10.32
CA TYR A 400 16.36 -22.81 11.06
C TYR A 400 16.34 -23.08 12.55
N GLY A 401 16.43 -24.35 12.97
CA GLY A 401 16.60 -24.74 14.37
C GLY A 401 17.88 -24.17 14.98
N SER A 402 18.98 -24.10 14.22
CA SER A 402 20.24 -23.50 14.69
C SER A 402 20.13 -21.99 14.97
N PHE A 403 19.21 -21.30 14.29
CA PHE A 403 18.87 -19.90 14.56
C PHE A 403 17.82 -19.74 15.67
N GLY A 404 17.32 -20.85 16.22
CA GLY A 404 16.24 -20.85 17.20
C GLY A 404 14.85 -20.63 16.60
N CYS A 405 14.68 -20.72 15.29
CA CYS A 405 13.39 -20.64 14.62
C CYS A 405 12.76 -22.04 14.44
N GLY A 406 11.42 -22.08 14.42
CA GLY A 406 10.68 -23.19 13.84
C GLY A 406 10.56 -23.07 12.33
N ILE A 407 10.05 -24.13 11.71
CA ILE A 407 9.79 -24.19 10.28
C ILE A 407 8.35 -24.63 10.05
N VAL A 408 7.65 -23.90 9.19
CA VAL A 408 6.34 -24.29 8.67
C VAL A 408 6.51 -24.59 7.20
N THR A 409 6.25 -25.84 6.82
CA THR A 409 6.25 -26.27 5.42
C THR A 409 4.82 -26.55 5.01
N PHE A 410 4.39 -26.14 3.82
CA PHE A 410 3.04 -26.47 3.33
C PHE A 410 3.02 -26.70 1.82
N GLU A 411 2.00 -27.44 1.39
CA GLU A 411 1.72 -27.71 -0.01
C GLU A 411 0.22 -27.66 -0.32
N VAL A 412 -0.08 -27.42 -1.59
CA VAL A 412 -1.45 -27.48 -2.12
C VAL A 412 -1.50 -28.52 -3.21
N VAL A 413 -2.24 -29.60 -2.98
CA VAL A 413 -2.40 -30.69 -3.94
C VAL A 413 -3.75 -30.55 -4.62
N ARG A 414 -3.73 -30.30 -5.92
CA ARG A 414 -4.91 -30.21 -6.79
C ARG A 414 -4.65 -30.97 -8.08
N ARG A 415 -5.60 -31.81 -8.51
CA ARG A 415 -5.51 -32.49 -9.83
C ARG A 415 -5.40 -31.52 -11.01
N MET A 416 -5.97 -30.32 -10.87
CA MET A 416 -5.88 -29.23 -11.86
C MET A 416 -4.61 -28.37 -11.70
N GLY A 417 -3.67 -28.79 -10.84
CA GLY A 417 -2.36 -28.17 -10.69
C GLY A 417 -1.51 -28.32 -11.96
N VAL A 418 -0.35 -27.67 -11.95
CA VAL A 418 0.62 -27.73 -13.05
C VAL A 418 1.94 -28.32 -12.58
N HIS A 419 2.37 -27.96 -11.38
CA HIS A 419 3.65 -28.40 -10.82
C HIS A 419 3.56 -28.36 -9.29
N PRO A 420 3.93 -29.43 -8.57
CA PRO A 420 3.98 -29.41 -7.12
C PRO A 420 5.16 -28.58 -6.63
N HIS A 421 5.00 -27.99 -5.45
CA HIS A 421 6.07 -27.33 -4.71
C HIS A 421 5.72 -27.33 -3.23
N TRP A 422 6.74 -27.45 -2.38
CA TRP A 422 6.60 -27.23 -0.93
C TRP A 422 7.14 -25.84 -0.60
N GLN A 423 6.34 -25.02 0.06
CA GLN A 423 6.81 -23.73 0.57
C GLN A 423 7.24 -23.91 2.02
N ALA A 424 8.46 -23.50 2.35
CA ALA A 424 8.99 -23.56 3.70
C ALA A 424 9.29 -22.15 4.21
N VAL A 425 8.73 -21.83 5.37
CA VAL A 425 8.80 -20.50 5.99
C VAL A 425 9.34 -20.63 7.41
N PRO A 426 10.42 -19.92 7.78
CA PRO A 426 10.89 -19.87 9.15
C PRO A 426 9.93 -19.05 10.01
N VAL A 427 9.72 -19.50 11.24
CA VAL A 427 8.79 -18.88 12.20
C VAL A 427 9.50 -18.75 13.54
N GLY A 428 9.63 -17.52 14.05
CA GLY A 428 10.19 -17.27 15.38
C GLY A 428 9.43 -17.99 16.51
N LYS A 429 10.11 -18.28 17.62
CA LYS A 429 9.55 -19.05 18.76
C LYS A 429 8.27 -18.45 19.34
N ALA A 430 8.14 -17.12 19.30
CA ALA A 430 6.96 -16.41 19.80
C ALA A 430 5.71 -16.72 18.95
N PHE A 431 5.89 -17.00 17.65
CA PHE A 431 4.82 -17.18 16.69
C PHE A 431 4.46 -18.65 16.47
N ILE A 432 5.43 -19.57 16.56
CA ILE A 432 5.24 -21.00 16.21
C ILE A 432 4.09 -21.64 16.99
N LYS A 433 3.91 -21.28 18.27
CA LYS A 433 2.84 -21.80 19.15
C LYS A 433 1.43 -21.46 18.67
N ARG A 434 1.27 -20.35 17.92
CA ARG A 434 -0.01 -19.87 17.40
C ARG A 434 -0.33 -20.43 16.01
N VAL A 435 0.64 -21.01 15.32
CA VAL A 435 0.49 -21.44 13.92
C VAL A 435 -0.61 -22.48 13.77
N LYS A 436 -0.56 -23.55 14.58
CA LYS A 436 -1.52 -24.66 14.52
C LYS A 436 -2.97 -24.18 14.71
N GLU A 437 -3.23 -23.45 15.79
CA GLU A 437 -4.55 -22.90 16.10
C GLU A 437 -5.05 -21.97 14.97
N THR A 438 -4.19 -21.14 14.40
CA THR A 438 -4.56 -20.22 13.32
C THR A 438 -4.89 -20.97 12.01
N PHE A 439 -4.20 -22.08 11.71
CA PHE A 439 -4.54 -22.95 10.60
C PHE A 439 -5.91 -23.60 10.79
N GLU A 440 -6.21 -24.12 11.98
CA GLU A 440 -7.51 -24.73 12.28
C GLU A 440 -8.66 -23.71 12.26
N GLU A 441 -8.43 -22.49 12.76
CA GLU A 441 -9.40 -21.39 12.74
C GLU A 441 -9.75 -20.99 11.29
N LEU A 442 -8.74 -20.65 10.49
CA LEU A 442 -8.95 -20.21 9.11
C LEU A 442 -9.43 -21.33 8.19
N ALA A 443 -9.11 -22.60 8.51
CA ALA A 443 -9.64 -23.74 7.79
C ALA A 443 -11.15 -23.90 7.96
N LYS A 444 -11.72 -23.51 9.11
CA LYS A 444 -13.18 -23.53 9.35
C LYS A 444 -13.90 -22.44 8.57
N GLU A 445 -13.24 -21.32 8.30
CA GLU A 445 -13.78 -20.20 7.52
C GLU A 445 -13.70 -20.44 6.00
N GLU A 446 -12.76 -21.28 5.56
CA GLU A 446 -12.54 -21.57 4.15
C GLU A 446 -13.57 -22.58 3.61
N ALA A 447 -14.50 -22.08 2.80
CA ALA A 447 -15.62 -22.87 2.27
C ALA A 447 -15.18 -24.10 1.44
N ALA A 448 -13.97 -24.07 0.88
CA ALA A 448 -13.40 -25.16 0.10
C ALA A 448 -12.82 -26.32 0.94
N ILE A 449 -12.67 -26.16 2.26
CA ILE A 449 -12.18 -27.22 3.15
C ILE A 449 -13.38 -28.02 3.70
N GLU A 450 -13.31 -29.35 3.64
CA GLU A 450 -14.33 -30.27 4.18
C GLU A 450 -14.07 -30.64 5.63
N GLY A 451 -12.80 -30.77 6.00
CA GLY A 451 -12.37 -31.18 7.31
C GLY A 451 -10.87 -31.02 7.48
N THR A 452 -10.44 -30.84 8.72
CA THR A 452 -9.03 -30.79 9.14
C THR A 452 -8.76 -31.96 10.06
N GLU A 453 -7.71 -32.72 9.77
CA GLU A 453 -7.34 -33.92 10.53
C GLU A 453 -5.83 -33.87 10.84
N GLU A 454 -5.44 -34.26 12.05
CA GLU A 454 -4.03 -34.51 12.36
C GLU A 454 -3.59 -35.84 11.74
N ARG A 455 -2.36 -35.87 11.24
CA ARG A 455 -1.77 -37.00 10.52
C ARG A 455 -0.32 -37.24 10.92
N GLU A 456 0.19 -38.42 10.56
CA GLU A 456 1.63 -38.65 10.56
C GLU A 456 2.27 -38.14 9.25
N ALA A 457 3.54 -37.76 9.30
CA ALA A 457 4.20 -37.03 8.21
C ALA A 457 4.31 -37.81 6.89
N ASP A 458 4.33 -39.15 6.96
CA ASP A 458 4.65 -40.04 5.83
C ASP A 458 3.43 -40.82 5.30
N GLU A 459 2.21 -40.48 5.74
CA GLU A 459 1.01 -41.14 5.24
C GLU A 459 0.71 -40.73 3.78
N LYS A 460 0.38 -41.73 2.95
CA LYS A 460 -0.02 -41.52 1.56
C LYS A 460 -1.46 -41.04 1.52
N GLU A 461 -1.66 -39.90 0.88
CA GLU A 461 -2.96 -39.25 0.83
C GLU A 461 -3.46 -39.19 -0.62
N GLU A 462 -4.71 -39.58 -0.81
CA GLU A 462 -5.38 -39.58 -2.12
C GLU A 462 -6.37 -38.42 -2.20
N GLY A 463 -6.38 -37.72 -3.34
CA GLY A 463 -7.33 -36.65 -3.62
C GLY A 463 -6.73 -35.25 -3.57
N ASP A 464 -7.61 -34.25 -3.53
CA ASP A 464 -7.25 -32.83 -3.43
C ASP A 464 -7.16 -32.46 -1.94
N PHE A 465 -6.00 -31.99 -1.48
CA PHE A 465 -5.79 -31.61 -0.08
C PHE A 465 -4.80 -30.45 0.07
N PHE A 466 -4.87 -29.77 1.20
CA PHE A 466 -3.84 -28.86 1.69
C PHE A 466 -3.14 -29.52 2.87
N ARG A 467 -1.82 -29.60 2.85
CA ARG A 467 -1.03 -30.21 3.92
C ARG A 467 -0.03 -29.21 4.47
N VAL A 468 0.10 -29.16 5.80
CA VAL A 468 1.07 -28.33 6.50
C VAL A 468 1.80 -29.16 7.55
N TRP A 469 3.13 -29.04 7.56
CA TRP A 469 4.03 -29.56 8.59
C TRP A 469 4.53 -28.40 9.43
N ILE A 470 4.40 -28.53 10.75
CA ILE A 470 4.80 -27.54 11.73
C ILE A 470 5.85 -28.20 12.62
N LYS A 471 7.08 -27.69 12.57
CA LYS A 471 8.17 -28.16 13.42
C LYS A 471 8.63 -27.05 14.36
N ASN A 472 8.38 -27.26 15.64
CA ASN A 472 8.83 -26.41 16.72
C ASN A 472 10.30 -26.75 17.07
N PRO A 473 11.21 -25.77 17.25
CA PRO A 473 12.59 -26.06 17.58
C PRO A 473 12.78 -26.64 18.99
N GLU A 474 11.78 -26.51 19.87
CA GLU A 474 11.83 -26.99 21.25
C GLU A 474 11.21 -28.37 21.45
N GLU A 475 10.55 -28.91 20.42
CA GLU A 475 9.89 -30.21 20.45
C GLU A 475 10.48 -31.11 19.36
N ASP A 476 10.75 -32.38 19.71
CA ASP A 476 11.23 -33.36 18.73
C ASP A 476 10.13 -33.82 17.77
N LYS A 477 8.86 -33.57 18.12
CA LYS A 477 7.71 -33.99 17.33
C LYS A 477 7.35 -32.93 16.28
N GLU A 478 7.11 -33.39 15.06
CA GLU A 478 6.52 -32.59 14.01
C GLU A 478 5.00 -32.79 13.98
N GLU A 479 4.26 -31.69 13.95
CA GLU A 479 2.80 -31.71 13.84
C GLU A 479 2.40 -31.58 12.37
N VAL A 480 1.47 -32.43 11.92
CA VAL A 480 1.00 -32.41 10.53
C VAL A 480 -0.51 -32.27 10.51
N LEU A 481 -0.98 -31.22 9.85
CA LEU A 481 -2.40 -31.00 9.59
C LEU A 481 -2.69 -31.25 8.11
N LEU A 482 -3.72 -32.06 7.88
CA LEU A 482 -4.26 -32.34 6.57
C LEU A 482 -5.67 -31.77 6.45
N MET A 483 -5.89 -30.94 5.43
CA MET A 483 -7.16 -30.30 5.15
C MET A 483 -7.69 -30.82 3.81
N LYS A 484 -8.75 -31.64 3.87
CA LYS A 484 -9.36 -32.21 2.67
C LYS A 484 -10.10 -31.11 1.90
N LEU A 485 -9.83 -31.01 0.61
CA LEU A 485 -10.44 -29.98 -0.23
C LEU A 485 -11.61 -30.55 -1.01
N LYS A 486 -12.71 -29.80 -1.03
CA LYS A 486 -13.90 -30.13 -1.84
C LYS A 486 -13.53 -30.22 -3.31
N ASP A 487 -14.03 -31.27 -3.95
CA ASP A 487 -13.97 -31.42 -5.40
C ASP A 487 -14.70 -30.26 -6.08
N ARG A 488 -14.08 -29.72 -7.14
CA ARG A 488 -14.65 -28.63 -7.99
C ARG A 488 -14.98 -27.33 -7.26
N THR A 489 -14.63 -27.20 -5.98
CA THR A 489 -14.75 -25.96 -5.24
C THR A 489 -13.44 -25.20 -5.37
N ARG A 490 -13.55 -23.90 -5.57
CA ARG A 490 -12.39 -23.04 -5.74
C ARG A 490 -11.69 -22.84 -4.40
N PHE A 491 -10.38 -23.08 -4.37
CA PHE A 491 -9.54 -22.89 -3.19
C PHE A 491 -8.47 -21.83 -3.46
N ASP A 492 -8.15 -21.05 -2.43
CA ASP A 492 -7.09 -20.06 -2.49
C ASP A 492 -5.71 -20.74 -2.37
N LEU A 493 -4.93 -20.71 -3.45
CA LEU A 493 -3.57 -21.25 -3.46
C LEU A 493 -2.61 -20.47 -2.55
N GLN A 494 -2.99 -19.25 -2.13
CA GLN A 494 -2.24 -18.45 -1.16
C GLN A 494 -2.66 -18.74 0.28
N PHE A 495 -3.54 -19.72 0.55
CA PHE A 495 -4.04 -20.03 1.88
C PHE A 495 -2.94 -20.19 2.93
N GLY A 496 -1.87 -20.94 2.64
CA GLY A 496 -0.73 -21.09 3.56
C GLY A 496 -0.04 -19.75 3.88
N ARG A 497 0.11 -18.87 2.89
CA ARG A 497 0.64 -17.51 3.08
C ARG A 497 -0.34 -16.63 3.85
N LYS A 498 -1.64 -16.76 3.63
CA LYS A 498 -2.71 -16.02 4.33
C LYS A 498 -2.69 -16.33 5.83
N VAL A 499 -2.60 -17.61 6.17
CA VAL A 499 -2.52 -18.06 7.56
C VAL A 499 -1.27 -17.52 8.24
N LEU A 500 -0.10 -17.70 7.63
CA LEU A 500 1.15 -17.19 8.19
C LEU A 500 1.18 -15.65 8.23
N GLY A 501 0.56 -14.97 7.27
CA GLY A 501 0.35 -13.52 7.29
C GLY A 501 -0.42 -13.07 8.54
N LYS A 502 -1.53 -13.74 8.88
CA LYS A 502 -2.30 -13.48 10.12
C LYS A 502 -1.46 -13.75 11.38
N VAL A 503 -0.66 -14.84 11.39
CA VAL A 503 0.22 -15.17 12.52
C VAL A 503 1.26 -14.07 12.79
N PHE A 504 1.87 -13.53 11.72
CA PHE A 504 2.91 -12.50 11.81
C PHE A 504 2.38 -11.06 11.89
N GLY A 505 1.07 -10.84 11.67
CA GLY A 505 0.52 -9.50 11.47
C GLY A 505 0.93 -8.84 10.14
N LEU A 506 1.21 -9.66 9.11
CA LEU A 506 1.63 -9.26 7.77
C LEU A 506 0.55 -9.53 6.72
N GLU A 507 -0.70 -9.15 7.01
CA GLU A 507 -1.85 -9.42 6.14
C GLU A 507 -1.72 -8.73 4.77
N ASP A 508 -0.99 -7.62 4.69
CA ASP A 508 -0.68 -6.90 3.45
C ASP A 508 0.35 -7.63 2.55
N ARG A 509 1.02 -8.68 3.05
CA ARG A 509 2.08 -9.42 2.32
C ARG A 509 1.68 -10.82 1.86
N VAL A 510 0.40 -11.15 1.99
CA VAL A 510 -0.17 -12.46 1.60
C VAL A 510 0.05 -12.70 0.11
N ASN A 511 -0.23 -11.69 -0.72
CA ASN A 511 0.01 -11.77 -2.15
C ASN A 511 1.49 -11.54 -2.46
N TRP A 512 2.16 -12.59 -2.96
CA TRP A 512 3.57 -12.55 -3.30
C TRP A 512 3.90 -11.49 -4.36
N LYS A 513 2.95 -11.14 -5.24
CA LYS A 513 3.13 -10.12 -6.29
C LYS A 513 3.34 -8.72 -5.70
N ASP A 514 2.72 -8.44 -4.55
CA ASP A 514 2.83 -7.17 -3.85
C ASP A 514 4.13 -7.08 -3.02
N CYS A 515 4.82 -8.22 -2.87
CA CYS A 515 6.11 -8.33 -2.20
C CYS A 515 7.31 -8.33 -3.17
N ALA A 516 7.11 -7.98 -4.44
CA ALA A 516 8.18 -8.05 -5.45
C ALA A 516 9.38 -7.17 -5.05
N GLN A 517 10.57 -7.77 -5.07
CA GLN A 517 11.85 -7.12 -4.79
C GLN A 517 12.57 -6.77 -6.11
N GLU A 518 13.55 -5.87 -6.04
CA GLU A 518 14.46 -5.65 -7.16
C GLU A 518 15.41 -6.84 -7.32
N VAL A 519 15.88 -7.10 -8.54
CA VAL A 519 16.72 -8.28 -8.85
C VAL A 519 17.99 -8.31 -8.01
N GLU A 520 18.57 -7.15 -7.71
CA GLU A 520 19.76 -7.02 -6.85
C GLU A 520 19.49 -7.47 -5.40
N ASP A 521 18.30 -7.17 -4.87
CA ASP A 521 17.88 -7.61 -3.54
C ASP A 521 17.58 -9.12 -3.54
N GLU A 522 16.94 -9.63 -4.61
CA GLU A 522 16.72 -11.07 -4.81
C GLU A 522 18.04 -11.86 -4.83
N ILE A 523 19.07 -11.34 -5.52
CA ILE A 523 20.42 -11.94 -5.55
C ILE A 523 21.04 -11.91 -4.16
N ARG A 524 20.98 -10.77 -3.46
CA ARG A 524 21.53 -10.63 -2.11
C ARG A 524 20.89 -11.62 -1.13
N ASP A 525 19.57 -11.76 -1.18
CA ASP A 525 18.83 -12.68 -0.32
C ASP A 525 19.16 -14.15 -0.65
N ALA A 526 19.29 -14.50 -1.94
CA ALA A 526 19.69 -15.83 -2.37
C ALA A 526 21.14 -16.16 -1.96
N GLU A 527 22.07 -15.21 -2.04
CA GLU A 527 23.45 -15.37 -1.58
C GLU A 527 23.54 -15.51 -0.06
N ALA A 528 22.79 -14.70 0.69
CA ALA A 528 22.70 -14.80 2.14
C ALA A 528 22.16 -16.17 2.57
N PHE A 529 21.10 -16.64 1.90
CA PHE A 529 20.56 -17.98 2.11
C PHE A 529 21.59 -19.07 1.79
N LYS A 530 22.25 -19.03 0.61
CA LYS A 530 23.29 -20.00 0.23
C LYS A 530 24.39 -20.09 1.28
N LYS A 531 24.85 -18.95 1.78
CA LYS A 531 25.88 -18.90 2.83
C LYS A 531 25.43 -19.57 4.12
N ALA A 532 24.18 -19.36 4.53
CA ALA A 532 23.62 -19.96 5.74
C ALA A 532 23.31 -21.46 5.58
N PHE A 533 22.86 -21.88 4.40
CA PHE A 533 22.48 -23.26 4.12
C PHE A 533 23.68 -24.18 3.82
N LYS A 534 24.85 -23.61 3.50
CA LYS A 534 26.04 -24.34 3.07
C LYS A 534 26.42 -25.54 3.95
N GLU A 535 26.35 -25.42 5.28
CA GLU A 535 26.70 -26.51 6.21
C GLU A 535 25.64 -27.61 6.31
N PHE A 536 24.43 -27.35 5.80
CA PHE A 536 23.29 -28.25 5.84
C PHE A 536 22.96 -28.83 4.45
N ASP A 537 23.62 -28.34 3.41
CA ASP A 537 23.34 -28.69 2.02
C ASP A 537 24.00 -30.03 1.65
N PHE A 538 23.21 -31.10 1.70
CA PHE A 538 23.67 -32.44 1.32
C PHE A 538 24.01 -32.57 -0.17
N SER A 539 23.53 -31.66 -1.03
CA SER A 539 23.81 -31.74 -2.48
C SER A 539 25.25 -31.34 -2.82
N LEU A 540 25.97 -30.75 -1.86
CA LEU A 540 27.38 -30.40 -2.00
C LEU A 540 28.33 -31.56 -1.65
N ASP A 541 27.83 -32.61 -1.01
CA ASP A 541 28.63 -33.76 -0.57
C ASP A 541 28.76 -34.86 -1.66
N ASP A 542 28.06 -34.71 -2.79
CA ASP A 542 28.03 -35.64 -3.93
C ASP A 542 29.05 -35.30 -5.06
N GLU A 543 30.09 -34.47 -4.77
CA GLU A 543 31.27 -34.26 -5.67
C GLU A 543 32.49 -35.12 -5.30
#